data_AF-A0AAV6YSD7-F1
#
_entry.id   AF-A0AAV6YSD7-F1
#
_cell.length_a   1.000
_cell.length_b   1.000
_cell.length_c   1.000
_cell.angle_alpha   90.00
_cell.angle_beta   90.00
_cell.angle_gamma   90.00
#
_symmetry.space_group_name_H-M   'P 1'
#
loop_
_entity.id
_entity.type
_entity.pdbx_description
1 polymer ?
#
loop_
_entity_poly.entity_id
_entity_poly.type
_entity_poly.pdbx_seq_one_letter_code
_entity_poly.pdbx_strand_id
1 'polypeptide(L)'
;MMKTITRLHKAMMLLEYFTSNSWVWSNENTNMLMNQLNPDDKKVFNFDVRQLHWAEYMENYCMGTKKYVLNEEMSGLPAARKHLNKYVAGSLCYAK
;
A
#
# COMPACT_ATOMS: atom_id res chain seq x y z
N MET A 1 -4.44 4.44 -29.13
CA MET A 1 -4.12 5.54 -28.20
C MET A 1 -5.38 6.20 -27.61
N MET A 2 -6.34 6.71 -28.41
CA MET A 2 -7.58 7.34 -27.88
C MET A 2 -8.41 6.45 -26.94
N LYS A 3 -8.61 5.16 -27.27
CA LYS A 3 -9.41 4.24 -26.43
C LYS A 3 -8.87 4.09 -24.99
N THR A 4 -7.54 4.07 -24.83
CA THR A 4 -6.90 3.97 -23.51
C THR A 4 -7.12 5.24 -22.70
N ILE A 5 -6.98 6.41 -23.34
CA ILE A 5 -7.22 7.72 -22.71
C ILE A 5 -8.68 7.83 -22.26
N THR A 6 -9.64 7.43 -23.09
CA THR A 6 -11.06 7.44 -22.73
C THR A 6 -11.36 6.55 -21.52
N ARG A 7 -10.75 5.36 -21.44
CA ARG A 7 -10.90 4.46 -20.28
C ARG A 7 -10.31 5.06 -19.01
N LEU A 8 -9.12 5.64 -19.11
CA LEU A 8 -8.45 6.30 -17.98
C LEU A 8 -9.30 7.46 -17.46
N HIS A 9 -9.78 8.33 -18.36
CA HIS A 9 -10.60 9.48 -18.00
C HIS A 9 -11.89 9.06 -17.28
N LYS A 10 -12.58 8.01 -17.76
CA LYS A 10 -13.76 7.47 -17.06
C LYS A 10 -13.43 6.99 -15.65
N ALA A 11 -12.31 6.28 -15.46
CA ALA A 11 -11.88 5.83 -14.14
C ALA A 11 -11.54 7.01 -13.22
N MET A 12 -10.88 8.04 -13.74
CA MET A 12 -10.58 9.25 -12.98
C MET A 12 -11.84 9.97 -12.51
N MET A 13 -12.83 10.16 -13.40
CA MET A 13 -14.10 10.78 -13.04
C MET A 13 -14.86 9.97 -11.97
N LEU A 14 -14.79 8.64 -12.02
CA LEU A 14 -15.40 7.77 -11.00
C LEU A 14 -14.71 7.90 -9.65
N LEU A 15 -13.39 8.12 -9.64
CA LEU A 15 -12.59 8.19 -8.42
C LEU A 15 -12.48 9.60 -7.83
N GLU A 16 -12.80 10.63 -8.62
CA GLU A 16 -12.63 12.04 -8.27
C GLU A 16 -13.18 12.37 -6.88
N TYR A 17 -14.40 11.95 -6.58
CA TYR A 17 -15.01 12.20 -5.27
C TYR A 17 -14.17 11.63 -4.11
N PHE A 18 -13.61 10.44 -4.29
CA PHE A 18 -12.83 9.77 -3.26
C PHE A 18 -11.41 10.35 -3.13
N THR A 19 -10.81 10.78 -4.25
CA THR A 19 -9.42 11.25 -4.28
C THR A 19 -9.27 12.75 -4.04
N SER A 20 -10.29 13.56 -4.34
CA SER A 20 -10.21 15.03 -4.31
C SER A 20 -10.79 15.65 -3.04
N ASN A 21 -11.38 14.84 -2.16
CA ASN A 21 -11.91 15.29 -0.88
C ASN A 21 -10.99 14.87 0.27
N SER A 22 -10.96 15.69 1.32
CA SER A 22 -10.27 15.36 2.57
C SER A 22 -11.17 14.54 3.47
N TRP A 23 -10.60 13.49 4.06
CA TRP A 23 -11.31 12.56 4.92
C TRP A 23 -10.72 12.64 6.31
N VAL A 24 -11.58 12.85 7.31
CA VAL A 24 -11.19 12.76 8.71
C VAL A 24 -11.47 11.34 9.19
N TRP A 25 -10.40 10.62 9.53
CA TRP A 25 -10.50 9.27 10.06
C TRP A 25 -10.28 9.33 11.58
N SER A 26 -11.16 8.69 12.35
CA SER A 26 -10.99 8.51 13.80
C SER A 26 -10.89 7.01 14.12
N ASN A 27 -10.00 6.69 15.06
CA ASN A 27 -9.81 5.35 15.61
C ASN A 27 -10.13 5.29 17.11
N GLU A 28 -10.87 6.28 17.63
CA GLU A 28 -11.18 6.41 19.05
C GLU A 28 -11.85 5.16 19.64
N ASN A 29 -12.84 4.60 18.95
CA ASN A 29 -13.53 3.40 19.40
C ASN A 29 -12.60 2.18 19.51
N THR A 30 -11.69 2.03 18.56
CA THR A 30 -10.69 0.94 18.55
C THR A 30 -9.70 1.10 19.70
N ASN A 31 -9.22 2.33 19.95
CA ASN A 31 -8.33 2.62 21.07
C ASN A 31 -9.03 2.42 22.42
N MET A 32 -10.28 2.85 22.54
CA MET A 32 -11.09 2.65 23.73
C MET A 32 -11.28 1.15 24.02
N LEU A 33 -11.67 0.37 23.00
CA LEU A 33 -11.81 -1.08 23.13
C LEU A 33 -10.50 -1.73 23.57
N MET A 34 -9.38 -1.39 22.92
CA MET A 34 -8.06 -1.90 23.29
C MET A 34 -7.75 -1.58 24.76
N ASN A 35 -8.09 -0.40 25.27
CA ASN A 35 -7.84 -0.06 26.67
C ASN A 35 -8.72 -0.85 27.65
N GLN A 36 -9.94 -1.22 27.25
CA GLN A 36 -10.88 -1.95 28.09
C GLN A 36 -10.61 -3.46 28.15
N LEU A 37 -9.92 -4.03 27.16
CA LEU A 37 -9.60 -5.46 27.15
C LEU A 37 -8.61 -5.84 28.25
N ASN A 38 -8.87 -6.98 28.89
CA ASN A 38 -7.93 -7.59 29.82
C ASN A 38 -6.69 -8.14 29.07
N PRO A 39 -5.61 -8.48 29.77
CA PRO A 39 -4.37 -8.94 29.14
C PRO A 39 -4.51 -10.24 28.34
N ASP A 40 -5.42 -11.13 28.71
CA ASP A 40 -5.60 -12.42 28.03
C ASP A 40 -6.35 -12.23 26.70
N ASP A 41 -7.44 -11.45 26.71
CA ASP A 41 -8.18 -11.11 25.49
C ASP A 41 -7.31 -10.30 24.51
N LYS A 42 -6.45 -9.40 25.01
CA LYS A 42 -5.47 -8.69 24.16
C LYS A 42 -4.52 -9.63 23.44
N LYS A 43 -4.13 -10.74 24.06
CA LYS A 43 -3.24 -11.74 23.45
C LYS A 43 -3.99 -12.61 22.45
N VAL A 44 -5.20 -13.07 22.82
CA VAL A 44 -6.02 -13.95 21.96
C VAL A 44 -6.53 -13.21 20.73
N PHE A 45 -6.93 -11.95 20.90
CA PHE A 45 -7.52 -11.11 19.86
C PHE A 45 -6.68 -9.85 19.63
N ASN A 46 -5.40 -10.02 19.29
CA ASN A 46 -4.52 -8.89 19.08
C ASN A 46 -4.85 -8.16 17.75
N PHE A 47 -5.36 -6.93 17.86
CA PHE A 47 -5.55 -6.00 16.73
C PHE A 47 -4.64 -4.76 16.83
N ASP A 48 -3.58 -4.82 17.64
CA ASP A 48 -2.60 -3.75 17.76
C ASP A 48 -1.62 -3.72 16.58
N VAL A 49 -1.96 -2.94 15.56
CA VAL A 49 -1.13 -2.78 14.36
C VAL A 49 0.21 -2.10 14.63
N ARG A 50 0.41 -1.46 15.80
CA ARG A 50 1.68 -0.79 16.14
C ARG A 50 2.81 -1.80 16.38
N GLN A 51 2.48 -3.05 16.64
CA GLN A 51 3.43 -4.14 16.85
C GLN A 51 3.99 -4.68 15.52
N LEU A 52 3.42 -4.29 14.39
CA LEU A 52 3.88 -4.73 13.07
C LEU A 52 5.20 -4.06 12.69
N HIS A 53 6.13 -4.84 12.15
CA HIS A 53 7.26 -4.31 11.41
C HIS A 53 6.79 -3.89 10.01
N TRP A 54 6.35 -2.64 9.88
CA TRP A 54 5.66 -2.14 8.69
C TRP A 54 6.42 -2.33 7.38
N ALA A 55 7.75 -2.18 7.38
CA ALA A 55 8.55 -2.34 6.16
C ALA A 55 8.44 -3.76 5.60
N GLU A 56 8.60 -4.76 6.46
CA GLU A 56 8.48 -6.18 6.08
C GLU A 56 7.04 -6.54 5.73
N TYR A 57 6.06 -6.04 6.50
CA TYR A 57 4.65 -6.25 6.20
C TYR A 57 4.30 -5.75 4.80
N MET A 58 4.74 -4.53 4.45
CA MET A 58 4.46 -3.95 3.13
C MET A 58 5.19 -4.69 2.01
N GLU A 59 6.41 -5.17 2.24
CA GLU A 59 7.12 -6.02 1.27
C GLU A 59 6.36 -7.32 1.02
N ASN A 60 5.99 -8.04 2.08
CA ASN A 60 5.22 -9.28 2.00
C ASN A 60 3.85 -9.07 1.35
N TYR A 61 3.17 -7.98 1.69
CA TYR A 61 1.90 -7.61 1.09
C TYR A 61 2.02 -7.38 -0.41
N CYS A 62 3.01 -6.58 -0.85
CA CYS A 62 3.24 -6.32 -2.27
C CYS A 62 3.60 -7.62 -3.02
N MET A 63 4.47 -8.43 -2.43
CA MET A 63 4.92 -9.71 -3.00
C MET A 63 3.77 -10.70 -3.15
N GLY A 64 2.94 -10.83 -2.11
CA GLY A 64 1.76 -11.68 -2.09
C GLY A 64 0.71 -11.23 -3.09
N THR A 65 0.44 -9.92 -3.17
CA THR A 65 -0.50 -9.36 -4.14
C THR A 65 -0.07 -9.68 -5.58
N LYS A 66 1.20 -9.42 -5.91
CA LYS A 66 1.75 -9.72 -7.23
C LYS A 66 1.57 -11.19 -7.61
N LYS A 67 1.93 -12.10 -6.70
CA LYS A 67 1.90 -13.53 -6.96
C LYS A 67 0.49 -14.12 -7.00
N TYR A 68 -0.36 -13.76 -6.04
CA TYR A 68 -1.62 -14.48 -5.80
C TYR A 68 -2.86 -13.72 -6.27
N VAL A 69 -2.85 -12.39 -6.22
CA VAL A 69 -4.01 -11.57 -6.66
C VAL A 69 -3.90 -11.25 -8.14
N LEU A 70 -2.70 -10.84 -8.57
CA LEU A 70 -2.43 -10.47 -9.97
C LEU A 70 -1.95 -11.64 -10.83
N ASN A 71 -1.59 -12.76 -10.18
CA ASN A 71 -1.09 -13.97 -10.84
C ASN A 71 0.12 -13.70 -11.77
N GLU A 72 1.01 -12.81 -11.34
CA GLU A 72 2.20 -12.43 -12.11
C GLU A 72 3.43 -13.26 -11.73
N GLU A 73 4.32 -13.49 -12.69
CA GLU A 73 5.58 -14.16 -12.41
C GLU A 73 6.55 -13.29 -11.59
N MET A 74 7.29 -13.97 -10.70
CA MET A 74 8.29 -13.34 -9.82
C MET A 74 9.66 -13.17 -10.51
N SER A 75 9.86 -13.86 -11.63
CA SER A 75 11.07 -13.84 -12.45
C SER A 75 11.45 -12.43 -12.95
N GLY A 76 10.46 -11.53 -13.08
CA GLY A 76 10.66 -10.15 -13.52
C GLY A 76 11.23 -9.18 -12.47
N LEU A 77 11.29 -9.56 -11.19
CA LEU A 77 11.74 -8.68 -10.12
C LEU A 77 13.18 -8.16 -10.27
N PRO A 78 14.19 -8.98 -10.65
CA PRO A 78 15.55 -8.49 -10.85
C PRO A 78 15.63 -7.40 -11.92
N ALA A 79 14.89 -7.58 -13.03
CA ALA A 79 14.83 -6.60 -14.11
C ALA A 79 14.17 -5.30 -13.65
N ALA A 80 13.05 -5.38 -12.92
CA ALA A 80 12.37 -4.21 -12.35
C ALA A 80 13.28 -3.44 -11.36
N ARG A 81 14.03 -4.15 -10.51
CA ARG A 81 14.97 -3.54 -9.55
C ARG A 81 16.11 -2.83 -10.27
N LYS A 82 16.67 -3.44 -11.33
CA LYS A 82 17.71 -2.81 -12.16
C LYS A 82 17.18 -1.52 -12.82
N HIS A 83 15.94 -1.56 -13.32
CA HIS A 83 15.29 -0.41 -13.93
C HIS A 83 15.05 0.73 -12.94
N LEU A 84 14.55 0.42 -11.74
CA LEU A 84 14.36 1.39 -10.67
C LEU A 84 15.68 2.05 -10.25
N ASN A 85 16.72 1.25 -10.02
CA ASN A 85 18.04 1.76 -9.63
C ASN A 85 18.63 2.71 -10.68
N LYS A 86 18.38 2.45 -11.97
CA LYS A 86 18.79 3.34 -13.06
C LYS A 86 18.09 4.71 -12.97
N TYR A 87 16.79 4.75 -12.68
CA TYR A 87 16.07 6.02 -12.50
C TYR A 87 16.53 6.78 -11.27
N VAL A 88 16.67 6.09 -10.13
CA VAL A 88 17.11 6.71 -8.87
C VAL A 88 18.53 7.29 -9.00
N ALA A 89 19.45 6.55 -9.64
CA ALA A 89 20.79 7.06 -9.94
C ALA A 89 20.75 8.27 -10.87
N GLY A 90 19.87 8.26 -11.88
CA GLY A 90 19.66 9.38 -12.78
C GLY A 90 19.16 10.62 -12.07
N SER A 91 18.13 10.52 -11.23
CA SER A 91 17.57 11.66 -10.49
C SER A 91 18.53 12.26 -9.47
N LEU A 92 19.40 11.45 -8.86
CA LEU A 92 20.50 11.96 -8.01
C LEU A 92 21.56 12.73 -8.81
N CYS A 93 21.79 12.38 -10.08
CA CYS A 93 22.68 13.13 -10.97
C CYS A 93 22.08 14.47 -11.46
N TYR A 94 20.76 14.62 -11.48
CA TYR A 94 20.09 15.89 -11.80
C TYR A 94 19.85 16.80 -10.58
N ALA A 95 20.10 16.29 -9.36
CA ALA A 95 19.95 17.02 -8.10
C ALA A 95 21.27 17.54 -7.52
N LYS A 96 22.38 17.45 -8.28
CA LYS A 96 23.67 18.10 -8.01
C LYS A 96 23.95 19.13 -9.09
#